data_AF-A0A8T7GUE3-F1
#
_entry.id   AF-A0A8T7GUE3-F1
#
_cell.length_a   1.000
_cell.length_b   1.000
_cell.length_c   1.000
_cell.angle_alpha   90.00
_cell.angle_beta   90.00
_cell.angle_gamma   90.00
#
_symmetry.space_group_name_H-M   'P 1'
#
loop_
_entity.id
_entity.type
_entity.pdbx_description
1 polymer ?
#
loop_
_entity_poly.entity_id
_entity_poly.type
_entity_poly.pdbx_seq_one_letter_code
_entity_poly.pdbx_strand_id
1 'polypeptide(L)'
;MPGAMYRFRQFVSIVLLFSGLICFISGVVLYFAPPGRYTVYAGLEKYWWKEIHIWSSFIASGFAVLHIYLNWRALLRYFGIK
;
A
#
# COMPACT_ATOMS: atom_id res chain seq x y z
N MET A 1 -27.04 13.03 -0.68
CA MET A 1 -25.62 13.34 -0.99
C MET A 1 -24.73 12.57 -0.04
N PRO A 2 -23.71 11.82 -0.48
CA PRO A 2 -22.83 11.13 0.45
C PRO A 2 -22.12 12.13 1.36
N GLY A 3 -22.17 11.91 2.68
CA GLY A 3 -21.53 12.79 3.66
C GLY A 3 -20.02 12.87 3.48
N ALA A 4 -19.39 13.92 4.01
CA ALA A 4 -17.93 14.11 3.95
C ALA A 4 -17.15 12.86 4.43
N MET A 5 -17.65 12.18 5.46
CA MET A 5 -17.07 10.93 5.98
C MET A 5 -17.03 9.79 4.97
N TYR A 6 -18.06 9.66 4.12
CA TYR A 6 -18.09 8.61 3.08
C TYR A 6 -17.03 8.87 2.00
N ARG A 7 -16.92 10.14 1.54
CA ARG A 7 -15.88 10.54 0.57
C ARG A 7 -14.47 10.32 1.13
N PHE A 8 -14.27 10.59 2.42
CA PHE A 8 -13.00 10.33 3.08
C PHE A 8 -12.66 8.84 3.13
N ARG A 9 -13.62 7.97 3.44
CA ARG A 9 -13.43 6.51 3.40
C ARG A 9 -13.02 6.03 2.00
N GLN A 10 -13.71 6.49 0.95
CA GLN A 10 -13.37 6.15 -0.43
C GLN A 10 -11.96 6.61 -0.79
N PHE A 11 -11.59 7.83 -0.40
CA PHE A 11 -10.24 8.35 -0.61
C PHE A 11 -9.18 7.46 0.04
N VAL A 12 -9.37 7.08 1.31
CA VAL A 12 -8.45 6.19 2.03
C VAL A 12 -8.31 4.84 1.33
N SER A 13 -9.41 4.23 0.88
CA SER A 13 -9.38 2.95 0.16
C SER A 13 -8.66 3.05 -1.19
N ILE A 14 -8.86 4.12 -1.95
CA ILE A 14 -8.21 4.33 -3.25
C ILE A 14 -6.71 4.53 -3.07
N VAL A 15 -6.29 5.37 -2.12
CA VAL A 15 -4.86 5.58 -1.82
C VAL A 15 -4.21 4.28 -1.34
N LEU A 16 -4.89 3.52 -0.49
CA LEU A 16 -4.41 2.22 -0.04
C LEU A 16 -4.23 1.23 -1.19
N LEU A 17 -5.19 1.16 -2.13
CA LEU A 17 -5.11 0.28 -3.29
C LEU A 17 -3.89 0.61 -4.15
N PHE A 18 -3.71 1.87 -4.54
CA PHE A 18 -2.61 2.25 -5.42
C PHE A 18 -1.25 2.17 -4.72
N SER A 19 -1.13 2.62 -3.47
CA SER A 19 0.12 2.47 -2.71
C SER A 19 0.48 1.00 -2.47
N GLY A 20 -0.51 0.15 -2.20
CA GLY A 20 -0.35 -1.30 -2.09
C GLY A 20 0.10 -1.95 -3.40
N LEU A 21 -0.46 -1.55 -4.55
CA LEU A 21 -0.02 -2.03 -5.87
C LEU A 21 1.42 -1.62 -6.18
N ILE A 22 1.80 -0.37 -5.90
CA ILE A 22 3.17 0.11 -6.09
C ILE A 22 4.15 -0.67 -5.19
N CYS A 23 3.78 -0.85 -3.91
CA CYS A 23 4.54 -1.65 -2.95
C CYS A 23 4.72 -3.10 -3.43
N PHE A 24 3.64 -3.73 -3.90
CA PHE A 24 3.67 -5.10 -4.40
C PHE A 24 4.56 -5.24 -5.65
N ILE A 25 4.37 -4.39 -6.66
CA ILE A 25 5.17 -4.43 -7.90
C ILE A 25 6.65 -4.19 -7.60
N SER A 26 6.97 -3.17 -6.81
CA SER A 26 8.36 -2.89 -6.43
C SER A 26 8.98 -4.02 -5.60
N GLY A 27 8.19 -4.67 -4.73
CA GLY A 27 8.61 -5.86 -3.99
C GLY A 27 8.92 -7.05 -4.90
N VAL A 28 8.07 -7.31 -5.89
CA VAL A 28 8.30 -8.35 -6.91
C VAL A 28 9.57 -8.04 -7.71
N VAL A 29 9.77 -6.80 -8.14
CA VAL A 29 10.98 -6.38 -8.86
C VAL A 29 12.23 -6.60 -8.00
N LEU A 30 12.21 -6.21 -6.73
CA LEU A 30 13.33 -6.41 -5.81
C LEU A 30 13.60 -7.87 -5.47
N TYR A 31 12.55 -8.71 -5.41
CA TYR A 31 12.68 -10.14 -5.17
C TYR A 31 13.49 -10.84 -6.26
N PHE A 32 13.30 -10.44 -7.52
CA PHE A 32 14.06 -10.97 -8.66
C PHE A 32 15.34 -10.18 -8.97
N ALA A 33 15.61 -9.06 -8.27
CA ALA A 33 16.76 -8.23 -8.56
C ALA A 33 18.07 -8.96 -8.20
N PRO A 34 19.07 -8.99 -9.10
CA PRO A 34 20.33 -9.68 -8.85
C PRO A 34 21.07 -9.12 -7.61
N PRO A 35 21.92 -9.93 -6.97
CA PRO A 35 22.76 -9.47 -5.88
C PRO A 35 23.77 -8.44 -6.41
N GLY A 36 23.99 -7.37 -5.67
CA GLY A 36 24.81 -6.24 -6.09
C GLY A 36 24.25 -4.91 -5.61
N ARG A 37 25.14 -3.97 -5.25
CA ARG A 37 24.78 -2.67 -4.68
C ARG A 37 24.39 -1.64 -5.74
N TYR A 38 25.06 -1.66 -6.90
CA TYR A 38 24.91 -0.68 -7.98
C TYR A 38 24.48 -1.36 -9.29
N THR A 39 23.38 -2.12 -9.25
CA THR A 39 22.86 -2.84 -10.42
C THR A 39 21.65 -2.09 -10.97
N VAL A 40 21.67 -1.78 -12.26
CA VAL A 40 20.45 -1.36 -12.98
C VAL A 40 19.61 -2.60 -13.24
N TYR A 41 18.34 -2.56 -12.86
CA TYR A 41 17.38 -3.65 -13.04
C TYR A 41 16.00 -3.07 -13.35
N ALA A 42 15.28 -3.68 -14.31
CA ALA A 42 13.97 -3.19 -14.76
C ALA A 42 13.95 -1.67 -15.08
N GLY A 43 15.01 -1.16 -15.71
CA GLY A 43 15.08 0.23 -16.19
C GLY A 43 15.52 1.28 -15.16
N LEU A 44 15.71 0.92 -13.89
CA LEU A 44 16.20 1.83 -12.83
C LEU A 44 17.34 1.20 -12.04
N GLU A 45 18.12 2.04 -11.35
CA GLU A 45 19.03 1.52 -10.33
C GLU A 45 18.24 0.82 -9.21
N LYS A 46 18.75 -0.32 -8.74
CA LYS A 46 18.17 -1.08 -7.62
C LYS A 46 17.91 -0.21 -6.39
N TYR A 47 18.74 0.81 -6.16
CA TYR A 47 18.55 1.83 -5.13
C TYR A 47 17.16 2.48 -5.24
N TRP A 48 16.76 2.94 -6.43
CA TRP A 48 15.47 3.60 -6.63
C TRP A 48 14.29 2.66 -6.43
N TRP A 49 14.41 1.40 -6.87
CA TRP A 49 13.39 0.38 -6.58
C TRP A 49 13.19 0.17 -5.09
N LYS A 50 14.29 0.18 -4.31
CA LYS A 50 14.26 0.06 -2.86
C LYS A 50 13.57 1.27 -2.21
N GLU A 51 13.90 2.47 -2.65
CA GLU A 51 13.24 3.69 -2.16
C GLU A 51 11.74 3.68 -2.46
N ILE A 52 11.35 3.39 -3.70
CA ILE A 52 9.93 3.27 -4.09
C ILE A 52 9.21 2.25 -3.20
N HIS A 53 9.82 1.09 -2.98
CA HIS A 53 9.24 0.04 -2.13
C HIS A 53 9.09 0.50 -0.69
N ILE A 54 10.11 1.11 -0.08
CA ILE A 54 10.07 1.55 1.32
C ILE A 54 9.00 2.62 1.51
N TRP A 55 9.02 3.67 0.70
CA TRP A 55 8.08 4.79 0.85
C TRP A 55 6.64 4.37 0.54
N SER A 56 6.41 3.57 -0.51
CA SER A 56 5.07 3.03 -0.78
C SER A 56 4.59 2.09 0.33
N SER A 57 5.49 1.32 0.96
CA SER A 57 5.16 0.45 2.10
C SER A 57 4.74 1.25 3.33
N PHE A 58 5.42 2.36 3.65
CA PHE A 58 5.03 3.23 4.75
C PHE A 58 3.65 3.87 4.51
N ILE A 59 3.41 4.39 3.31
CA ILE A 59 2.12 4.95 2.91
C ILE A 59 1.03 3.88 3.00
N ALA A 60 1.23 2.71 2.37
CA ALA A 60 0.28 1.62 2.39
C ALA A 60 -0.03 1.15 3.81
N SER A 61 1.00 1.01 4.68
CA SER A 61 0.81 0.62 6.08
C SER A 61 0.00 1.64 6.87
N GLY A 62 0.31 2.93 6.73
CA GLY A 62 -0.44 4.00 7.39
C GLY A 62 -1.91 4.05 6.95
N PHE A 63 -2.14 3.98 5.64
CA PHE A 63 -3.50 3.95 5.09
C PHE A 63 -4.23 2.64 5.40
N ALA A 64 -3.53 1.51 5.58
CA ALA A 64 -4.15 0.25 6.00
C ALA A 64 -4.69 0.35 7.44
N VAL A 65 -3.92 0.92 8.36
CA VAL A 65 -4.38 1.18 9.73
C VAL A 65 -5.62 2.09 9.72
N LEU A 66 -5.56 3.18 8.94
CA LEU A 66 -6.69 4.11 8.83
C LEU A 66 -7.92 3.44 8.18
N HIS A 67 -7.71 2.59 7.17
CA HIS A 67 -8.76 1.83 6.51
C HIS A 67 -9.45 0.85 7.47
N ILE A 68 -8.67 0.14 8.30
CA ILE A 68 -9.18 -0.76 9.34
C ILE A 68 -10.01 0.03 10.36
N TYR A 69 -9.46 1.15 10.87
CA TYR A 69 -10.15 1.99 11.85
C TYR A 69 -11.50 2.51 11.31
N LEU A 70 -11.51 3.06 10.09
CA LEU A 70 -12.73 3.62 9.48
C LEU A 70 -13.80 2.55 9.16
N ASN A 71 -13.38 1.31 8.93
CA ASN A 71 -14.23 0.18 8.57
C ASN A 71 -14.35 -0.87 9.69
N TRP A 72 -14.01 -0.51 10.94
CA TRP A 72 -13.96 -1.45 12.07
C TRP A 72 -15.26 -2.24 12.28
N ARG A 73 -16.41 -1.57 12.18
CA ARG A 73 -17.73 -2.22 12.28
C ARG A 73 -17.98 -3.23 11.15
N ALA A 74 -17.49 -2.95 9.94
CA ALA A 74 -17.60 -3.90 8.84
C ALA A 74 -16.70 -5.11 9.07
N LEU A 75 -15.49 -4.91 9.61
CA LEU A 75 -14.58 -5.98 10.02
C LEU A 75 -15.19 -6.89 11.08
N LEU A 76 -15.74 -6.33 12.16
CA LEU A 76 -16.41 -7.11 13.21
C LEU A 76 -17.54 -7.99 12.67
N ARG A 77 -18.30 -7.50 11.69
CA ARG A 77 -19.35 -8.29 11.02
C ARG A 77 -18.80 -9.50 10.26
N TYR A 78 -17.62 -9.40 9.65
CA TYR A 78 -16.98 -10.57 9.02
C TYR A 78 -16.62 -11.65 10.05
N PHE A 79 -16.37 -11.26 11.30
CA PHE A 79 -16.13 -12.20 12.41
C PHE A 79 -17.40 -12.61 13.15
N GLY A 80 -18.60 -12.19 12.69
CA GLY A 80 -19.87 -12.49 13.35
C GLY A 80 -20.11 -11.72 14.66
N ILE A 81 -19.30 -10.71 14.95
CA ILE A 81 -19.43 -9.87 16.14
C ILE A 81 -20.37 -8.70 15.80
N LYS A 82 -21.50 -8.60 16.52
CA LYS A 82 -22.54 -7.57 16.33
C LYS A 82 -22.12 -6.21 16.87
#